data_AF-A0A0Q9LI60-F1
#
_entry.id   AF-A0A0Q9LI60-F1
#
_cell.length_a   1.000
_cell.length_b   1.000
_cell.length_c   1.000
_cell.angle_alpha   90.00
_cell.angle_beta   90.00
_cell.angle_gamma   90.00
#
_symmetry.space_group_name_H-M   'P 1'
#
loop_
_entity.id
_entity.type
_entity.pdbx_description
1 polymer ?
#
loop_
_entity_poly.entity_id
_entity_poly.type
_entity_poly.pdbx_seq_one_letter_code
_entity_poly.pdbx_strand_id
1 'polypeptide(L)'
;MIILSSVDTKGIAAAVGQAKAAGIPIISVDTISEGGVNASVTSDNVQAGRIAGEYLVKRLNGKGNIAVLDGPPVSAVTDRIAGFKEALKTAPGIKIVANQNGNGNRETSLAKMETILQANGKGQIDAVFAINF
;
A
#
# COMPACT_ATOMS: atom_id res chain seq x y z
N MET A 1 -18.18 6.26 -22.79
CA MET A 1 -17.26 5.39 -22.01
C MET A 1 -16.74 6.20 -20.84
N ILE A 2 -16.59 5.58 -19.67
CA ILE A 2 -16.05 6.20 -18.44
C ILE A 2 -14.80 5.44 -18.00
N ILE A 3 -13.72 6.17 -17.73
CA ILE A 3 -12.54 5.66 -17.02
C ILE A 3 -12.66 6.09 -15.56
N LEU A 4 -12.73 5.12 -14.66
CA LEU A 4 -13.08 5.33 -13.26
C LEU A 4 -11.93 4.97 -12.34
N SER A 5 -11.47 5.93 -11.53
CA SER A 5 -10.62 5.66 -10.37
C SER A 5 -11.44 5.95 -9.11
N SER A 6 -12.06 4.92 -8.53
CA SER A 6 -12.92 5.09 -7.36
C SER A 6 -12.10 5.21 -6.08
N VAL A 7 -12.51 6.11 -5.19
CA VAL A 7 -11.95 6.21 -3.84
C VAL A 7 -12.40 5.04 -2.96
N ASP A 8 -13.67 4.64 -3.08
CA ASP A 8 -14.24 3.50 -2.36
C ASP A 8 -14.83 2.49 -3.34
N THR A 9 -14.35 1.24 -3.26
CA THR A 9 -14.76 0.13 -4.13
C THR A 9 -16.25 -0.15 -4.09
N LYS A 10 -16.89 -0.05 -2.91
CA LYS A 10 -18.30 -0.40 -2.70
C LYS A 10 -19.22 0.81 -2.84
N GLY A 11 -18.81 1.96 -2.31
CA GLY A 11 -19.57 3.20 -2.33
C GLY A 11 -19.86 3.71 -3.74
N ILE A 12 -18.99 3.40 -4.71
CA ILE A 12 -19.20 3.79 -6.11
C ILE A 12 -20.22 2.90 -6.86
N ALA A 13 -20.61 1.75 -6.30
CA ALA A 13 -21.34 0.70 -7.00
C ALA A 13 -22.69 1.18 -7.58
N ALA A 14 -23.41 2.04 -6.86
CA ALA A 14 -24.69 2.58 -7.33
C ALA A 14 -24.52 3.44 -8.59
N ALA A 15 -23.51 4.31 -8.62
CA ALA A 15 -23.20 5.16 -9.77
C ALA A 15 -22.72 4.34 -10.98
N VAL A 16 -21.89 3.31 -10.74
CA VAL A 16 -21.48 2.34 -11.77
C VAL A 16 -22.70 1.64 -12.37
N GLY A 17 -23.64 1.21 -11.53
CA GLY A 17 -24.89 0.58 -11.97
C GLY A 17 -25.73 1.48 -12.87
N GLN A 18 -25.86 2.76 -12.54
CA GLN A 18 -26.59 3.74 -13.37
C GLN A 18 -25.93 3.93 -14.74
N ALA A 19 -24.60 4.11 -14.78
CA ALA A 19 -23.86 4.26 -16.03
C ALA A 19 -23.96 2.99 -16.91
N LYS A 20 -23.91 1.81 -16.29
CA LYS A 20 -24.11 0.53 -16.98
C LYS A 20 -25.53 0.41 -17.57
N ALA A 21 -26.56 0.79 -16.81
CA ALA A 21 -27.94 0.78 -17.27
C ALA A 21 -28.18 1.73 -18.46
N ALA A 22 -27.41 2.83 -18.53
CA ALA A 22 -27.40 3.74 -19.67
C ALA A 22 -26.58 3.24 -20.88
N GLY A 23 -26.06 2.00 -20.83
CA GLY A 23 -25.25 1.43 -21.91
C GLY A 23 -23.86 2.03 -22.04
N ILE A 24 -23.36 2.72 -21.00
CA ILE A 24 -22.05 3.36 -21.02
C ILE A 24 -21.00 2.33 -20.57
N PRO A 25 -19.97 2.01 -21.38
CA PRO A 25 -18.88 1.15 -20.93
C PRO A 25 -18.04 1.82 -19.85
N ILE A 26 -17.65 1.05 -18.83
CA ILE A 26 -16.89 1.52 -17.67
C ILE A 26 -15.65 0.65 -17.51
N ILE A 27 -14.47 1.26 -17.48
CA ILE A 27 -13.21 0.62 -17.15
C ILE A 27 -12.71 1.22 -15.84
N SER A 28 -12.53 0.40 -14.80
CA SER A 28 -11.90 0.88 -13.58
C SER A 28 -10.37 0.85 -13.74
N VAL A 29 -9.70 1.86 -13.23
CA VAL A 29 -8.25 1.99 -13.21
C VAL A 29 -7.80 2.27 -11.78
N ASP A 30 -6.60 1.82 -11.43
CA ASP A 30 -5.97 1.99 -10.11
C ASP A 30 -6.69 1.22 -8.98
N THR A 31 -7.97 1.49 -8.76
CA THR A 31 -8.83 0.84 -7.77
C THR A 31 -9.87 -0.05 -8.45
N ILE A 32 -10.13 -1.23 -7.86
CA ILE A 32 -11.25 -2.07 -8.26
C ILE A 32 -12.56 -1.40 -7.85
N SER A 33 -13.56 -1.38 -8.73
CA SER A 33 -14.90 -0.82 -8.45
C SER A 33 -15.98 -1.91 -8.58
N GLU A 34 -16.88 -1.98 -7.60
CA GLU A 34 -18.08 -2.82 -7.66
C GLU A 34 -19.19 -2.15 -8.52
N GLY A 35 -20.33 -2.82 -8.70
CA GLY A 35 -21.46 -2.34 -9.53
C GLY A 35 -21.43 -2.84 -10.98
N GLY A 36 -20.39 -3.58 -11.36
CA GLY A 36 -20.33 -4.31 -12.63
C GLY A 36 -19.66 -3.53 -13.77
N VAL A 37 -18.46 -3.03 -13.53
CA VAL A 37 -17.56 -2.49 -14.57
C VAL A 37 -17.23 -3.54 -15.64
N ASN A 38 -16.85 -3.09 -16.84
CA ASN A 38 -16.53 -3.98 -17.96
C ASN A 38 -15.13 -4.62 -17.83
N ALA A 39 -14.18 -3.88 -17.27
CA ALA A 39 -12.85 -4.38 -16.95
C ALA A 39 -12.21 -3.52 -15.85
N SER A 40 -11.18 -4.08 -15.22
CA SER A 40 -10.35 -3.40 -14.23
C SER A 40 -8.90 -3.49 -14.64
N VAL A 41 -8.18 -2.37 -14.64
CA VAL A 41 -6.75 -2.29 -14.90
C VAL A 41 -6.07 -1.75 -13.64
N THR A 42 -5.43 -2.63 -12.88
CA THR A 42 -4.80 -2.29 -11.59
C THR A 42 -3.39 -2.85 -11.52
N SER A 43 -2.62 -2.37 -10.55
CA SER A 43 -1.35 -3.00 -10.20
C SER A 43 -1.59 -4.31 -9.43
N ASP A 44 -0.69 -5.28 -9.57
CA ASP A 44 -0.56 -6.37 -8.61
C ASP A 44 0.13 -5.82 -7.35
N ASN A 45 -0.70 -5.50 -6.36
CA ASN A 45 -0.26 -4.87 -5.13
C ASN A 45 0.58 -5.82 -4.25
N VAL A 46 0.33 -7.13 -4.32
CA VAL A 46 1.16 -8.12 -3.61
C VAL A 46 2.54 -8.17 -4.24
N GLN A 47 2.62 -8.23 -5.57
CA GLN A 47 3.90 -8.19 -6.28
C GLN A 47 4.64 -6.88 -6.00
N ALA A 48 3.97 -5.73 -6.01
CA ALA A 48 4.59 -4.44 -5.71
C ALA A 48 5.23 -4.43 -4.30
N GLY A 49 4.51 -4.94 -3.29
CA GLY A 49 5.04 -5.12 -1.95
C GLY A 49 6.26 -6.05 -1.91
N ARG A 50 6.17 -7.20 -2.61
CA ARG A 50 7.25 -8.19 -2.69
C ARG A 50 8.53 -7.60 -3.28
N ILE A 51 8.42 -6.88 -4.40
CA ILE A 51 9.56 -6.20 -5.05
C ILE A 51 10.24 -5.22 -4.10
N ALA A 52 9.46 -4.42 -3.36
CA ALA A 52 10.00 -3.47 -2.39
C ALA A 52 10.75 -4.19 -1.24
N GLY A 53 10.19 -5.30 -0.74
CA GLY A 53 10.80 -6.10 0.31
C GLY A 53 12.09 -6.78 -0.16
N GLU A 54 12.09 -7.39 -1.34
CA GLU A 54 13.27 -8.01 -1.96
C GLU A 54 14.41 -7.00 -2.18
N TYR A 55 14.06 -5.81 -2.68
CA TYR A 55 15.01 -4.71 -2.85
C TYR A 55 15.65 -4.32 -1.51
N LEU A 56 14.84 -4.16 -0.46
CA LEU A 56 15.31 -3.80 0.87
C LEU A 56 16.22 -4.89 1.46
N VAL A 57 15.81 -6.16 1.38
CA VAL A 57 16.59 -7.31 1.83
C VAL A 57 17.97 -7.33 1.17
N LYS A 58 18.00 -7.15 -0.16
CA LYS A 58 19.26 -7.07 -0.92
C LYS A 58 20.10 -5.88 -0.47
N ARG A 59 19.51 -4.70 -0.30
CA ARG A 59 20.22 -3.46 0.02
C ARG A 59 20.85 -3.47 1.41
N LEU A 60 20.23 -4.20 2.34
CA LEU A 60 20.67 -4.38 3.72
C LEU A 60 21.45 -5.69 3.96
N ASN A 61 21.77 -6.44 2.90
CA ASN A 61 22.46 -7.73 2.99
C ASN A 61 21.78 -8.70 4.00
N GLY A 62 20.44 -8.68 4.03
CA GLY A 62 19.62 -9.55 4.86
C GLY A 62 19.61 -9.24 6.37
N LYS A 63 20.15 -8.09 6.82
CA LYS A 63 20.19 -7.71 8.24
C LYS A 63 19.92 -6.22 8.46
N GLY A 64 19.13 -5.89 9.48
CA GLY A 64 18.88 -4.50 9.85
C GLY A 64 17.49 -4.27 10.44
N ASN A 65 17.33 -3.10 11.05
CA ASN A 65 16.09 -2.65 11.64
C ASN A 65 15.34 -1.75 10.65
N ILE A 66 14.05 -2.01 10.48
CA ILE A 66 13.21 -1.27 9.55
C ILE A 66 11.98 -0.69 10.22
N ALA A 67 11.59 0.49 9.78
CA ALA A 67 10.29 1.07 10.10
C ALA A 67 9.33 0.89 8.91
N VAL A 68 8.06 0.64 9.22
CA VAL A 68 6.98 0.59 8.23
C VAL A 68 6.03 1.75 8.51
N LEU A 69 5.80 2.56 7.49
CA LEU A 69 4.76 3.59 7.48
C LEU A 69 3.68 3.15 6.48
N ASP A 70 2.59 2.62 7.04
CA ASP A 70 1.43 2.08 6.34
C ASP A 70 0.37 3.17 6.06
N GLY A 71 -0.71 2.83 5.38
CA GLY A 71 -1.84 3.69 5.04
C GLY A 71 -3.19 3.09 5.45
N PRO A 72 -4.32 3.68 5.01
CA PRO A 72 -5.66 3.23 5.36
C PRO A 72 -5.86 1.75 5.01
N PRO A 73 -6.71 1.01 5.73
CA PRO A 73 -6.90 -0.43 5.57
C PRO A 73 -7.73 -0.78 4.32
N VAL A 74 -7.28 -0.33 3.16
CA VAL A 74 -7.83 -0.68 1.84
C VAL A 74 -7.06 -1.86 1.26
N SER A 75 -7.66 -2.55 0.28
CA SER A 75 -7.08 -3.78 -0.30
C SER A 75 -5.67 -3.58 -0.83
N ALA A 76 -5.45 -2.53 -1.62
CA ALA A 76 -4.14 -2.23 -2.21
C ALA A 76 -3.02 -2.08 -1.16
N VAL A 77 -3.35 -1.44 -0.03
CA VAL A 77 -2.43 -1.23 1.09
C VAL A 77 -2.16 -2.57 1.79
N THR A 78 -3.23 -3.32 2.11
CA THR A 78 -3.12 -4.63 2.75
C THR A 78 -2.26 -5.60 1.92
N ASP A 79 -2.48 -5.63 0.62
CA ASP A 79 -1.76 -6.50 -0.33
C ASP A 79 -0.27 -6.14 -0.41
N ARG A 80 0.05 -4.84 -0.47
CA ARG A 80 1.45 -4.36 -0.47
C ARG A 80 2.16 -4.70 0.84
N ILE A 81 1.51 -4.52 2.00
CA ILE A 81 2.09 -4.96 3.28
C ILE A 81 2.31 -6.46 3.30
N ALA A 82 1.36 -7.25 2.79
CA ALA A 82 1.45 -8.70 2.76
C ALA A 82 2.64 -9.16 1.91
N GLY A 83 2.75 -8.66 0.67
CA GLY A 83 3.88 -8.96 -0.22
C GLY A 83 5.22 -8.51 0.35
N PHE A 84 5.27 -7.32 0.96
CA PHE A 84 6.48 -6.82 1.63
C PHE A 84 6.91 -7.76 2.75
N LYS A 85 6.01 -8.11 3.67
CA LYS A 85 6.30 -9.04 4.78
C LYS A 85 6.66 -10.43 4.29
N GLU A 86 6.07 -10.90 3.19
CA GLU A 86 6.42 -12.18 2.56
C GLU A 86 7.89 -12.20 2.13
N ALA A 87 8.35 -11.16 1.41
CA ALA A 87 9.74 -11.06 0.97
C ALA A 87 10.73 -11.05 2.15
N LEU A 88 10.40 -10.40 3.27
CA LEU A 88 11.26 -10.35 4.45
C LEU A 88 11.49 -11.73 5.10
N LYS A 89 10.59 -12.71 4.91
CA LYS A 89 10.75 -14.06 5.48
C LYS A 89 12.03 -14.75 5.00
N THR A 90 12.56 -14.34 3.85
CA THR A 90 13.84 -14.84 3.31
C THR A 90 15.06 -14.33 4.07
N ALA A 91 14.90 -13.31 4.93
CA ALA A 91 15.97 -12.64 5.65
C ALA A 91 15.60 -12.43 7.13
N PRO A 92 15.73 -13.46 7.97
CA PRO A 92 15.38 -13.39 9.40
C PRO A 92 16.21 -12.38 10.21
N GLY A 93 17.30 -11.86 9.64
CA GLY A 93 18.09 -10.78 10.24
C GLY A 93 17.46 -9.39 10.09
N ILE A 94 16.41 -9.24 9.26
CA ILE A 94 15.63 -8.01 9.15
C ILE A 94 14.56 -8.00 10.24
N LYS A 95 14.44 -6.88 10.97
CA LYS A 95 13.46 -6.70 12.04
C LYS A 95 12.61 -5.46 11.79
N ILE A 96 11.29 -5.62 11.80
CA ILE A 96 10.37 -4.47 11.85
C ILE A 96 10.36 -3.94 13.28
N VAL A 97 10.98 -2.78 13.52
CA VAL A 97 11.07 -2.14 14.85
C VAL A 97 9.96 -1.14 15.10
N ALA A 98 9.29 -0.68 14.04
CA ALA A 98 8.11 0.16 14.13
C ALA A 98 7.17 -0.10 12.96
N ASN A 99 5.86 -0.06 13.22
CA ASN A 99 4.83 -0.05 12.19
C ASN A 99 3.72 0.92 12.63
N GLN A 100 3.47 1.96 11.83
CA GLN A 100 2.43 2.96 12.09
C GLN A 100 1.64 3.26 10.83
N ASN A 101 0.35 3.54 10.99
CA ASN A 101 -0.52 3.98 9.92
C ASN A 101 -0.46 5.51 9.79
N GLY A 102 -0.05 6.01 8.62
CA GLY A 102 -0.01 7.43 8.26
C GLY A 102 -1.32 7.96 7.66
N ASN A 103 -2.36 7.12 7.54
CA ASN A 103 -3.68 7.42 6.98
C ASN A 103 -3.68 7.95 5.54
N GLY A 104 -2.57 7.78 4.80
CA GLY A 104 -2.43 8.39 3.46
C GLY A 104 -2.44 9.92 3.52
N ASN A 105 -2.09 10.48 4.68
CA ASN A 105 -2.05 11.92 4.92
C ASN A 105 -0.62 12.33 5.29
N ARG A 106 -0.11 13.37 4.64
CA ARG A 106 1.27 13.83 4.78
C ARG A 106 1.59 14.31 6.19
N GLU A 107 0.72 15.12 6.79
CA GLU A 107 0.93 15.70 8.11
C GLU A 107 0.93 14.62 9.19
N THR A 108 -0.03 13.69 9.12
CA THR A 108 -0.12 12.52 10.01
C THR A 108 1.12 11.65 9.85
N SER A 109 1.52 11.36 8.61
CA SER A 109 2.71 10.57 8.30
C SER A 109 4.00 11.18 8.85
N LEU A 110 4.15 12.51 8.73
CA LEU A 110 5.28 13.24 9.30
C LEU A 110 5.33 13.08 10.82
N ALA A 111 4.24 13.37 11.51
CA ALA A 111 4.17 13.26 12.97
C ALA A 111 4.44 11.81 13.45
N LYS A 112 3.95 10.81 12.70
CA LYS A 112 4.24 9.39 12.98
C LYS A 112 5.71 9.05 12.80
N MET A 113 6.34 9.52 11.73
CA MET A 113 7.76 9.26 11.50
C MET A 113 8.64 9.97 12.53
N GLU A 114 8.32 11.21 12.92
CA GLU A 114 8.99 11.91 14.03
C GLU A 114 8.91 11.10 15.34
N THR A 115 7.74 10.58 15.66
CA THR A 115 7.54 9.71 16.84
C THR A 115 8.40 8.45 16.74
N ILE A 116 8.44 7.81 15.57
CA ILE A 116 9.29 6.63 15.32
C ILE A 116 10.77 6.98 15.53
N LEU A 117 11.25 8.10 14.99
CA LEU A 117 12.64 8.54 15.12
C LEU A 117 13.00 8.96 16.56
N GLN A 118 12.05 9.48 17.33
CA GLN A 118 12.28 9.78 18.75
C GLN A 118 12.34 8.51 19.60
N ALA A 119 11.46 7.54 19.32
CA ALA A 119 11.43 6.26 20.03
C ALA A 119 12.61 5.34 19.68
N ASN A 120 13.20 5.50 18.49
CA ASN A 120 14.33 4.72 18.01
C ASN A 120 15.55 5.64 17.87
N GLY A 121 16.53 5.50 18.76
CA GLY A 121 17.70 6.38 18.79
C GLY A 121 18.46 6.44 17.46
N LYS A 122 19.33 7.46 17.33
CA LYS A 122 20.15 7.66 16.13
C LYS A 122 20.86 6.37 15.69
N GLY A 123 20.69 6.00 14.42
CA GLY A 123 21.31 4.80 13.84
C GLY A 123 20.62 3.48 14.18
N GLN A 124 19.46 3.49 14.83
CA GLN A 124 18.70 2.26 15.12
C GLN A 124 17.71 1.85 14.02
N ILE A 125 17.51 2.68 12.99
CA ILE A 125 16.69 2.38 11.81
C ILE A 125 17.58 2.45 10.58
N ASP A 126 17.66 1.33 9.86
CA ASP A 126 18.49 1.17 8.66
C ASP A 126 17.71 1.44 7.37
N ALA A 127 16.38 1.25 7.38
CA ALA A 127 15.51 1.58 6.26
C ALA A 127 14.07 1.88 6.70
N VAL A 128 13.35 2.61 5.86
CA VAL A 128 11.92 2.87 6.02
C VAL A 128 11.18 2.35 4.79
N PHE A 129 10.18 1.52 4.99
CA PHE A 129 9.21 1.18 3.96
C PHE A 129 7.96 2.05 4.14
N ALA A 130 7.77 3.01 3.24
CA ALA A 130 6.57 3.84 3.18
C ALA A 130 5.67 3.32 2.04
N ILE A 131 4.44 2.94 2.36
CA ILE A 131 3.59 2.18 1.45
C ILE A 131 3.04 2.98 0.26
N ASN A 132 2.90 4.29 0.43
CA ASN A 132 2.40 5.28 -0.53
C ASN A 132 2.83 6.68 -0.09
N PHE A 133 2.86 7.64 -1.02
CA PHE A 133 3.12 9.06 -0.75
C PHE A 133 1.87 9.79 -0.27
#